data_AF-A0A914QZ90-F1
#
_entry.id   AF-A0A914QZ90-F1
#
_cell.length_a   1.000
_cell.length_b   1.000
_cell.length_c   1.000
_cell.angle_alpha   90.00
_cell.angle_beta   90.00
_cell.angle_gamma   90.00
#
_symmetry.space_group_name_H-M   'P 1'
#
loop_
_entity.id
_entity.type
_entity.pdbx_description
1 polymer ?
#
loop_
_entity_poly.entity_id
_entity_poly.type
_entity_poly.pdbx_seq_one_letter_code
_entity_poly.pdbx_strand_id
1 'polypeptide(L)'
;MIHSSFKESNESKVLIPDFDLEVIEIAIKFCYGISITNDELNVLNGIKLLQFSDKYDICDLKDSIEIYLFNQKSLMNICEIVNASIISNSIKLREQCFDFILDCMKKRIFHTDARVDPRKLISAADFALIIGDSDQLNHGIKHMELNTRLTT
;
A
#
# COMPACT_ATOMS: atom_id res chain seq x y z
N MET A 1 9.81 25.71 3.44
CA MET A 1 9.17 26.00 4.74
C MET A 1 10.02 26.90 5.62
N ILE A 2 11.27 26.52 5.95
CA ILE A 2 12.11 27.31 6.89
C ILE A 2 12.88 28.44 6.18
N HIS A 3 13.16 28.30 4.88
CA HIS A 3 13.87 29.31 4.07
C HIS A 3 12.95 30.22 3.24
N SER A 4 11.63 30.15 3.46
CA SER A 4 10.63 30.95 2.74
C SER A 4 10.23 32.20 3.51
N SER A 5 9.69 33.22 2.83
CA SER A 5 9.20 34.46 3.47
C SER A 5 7.86 34.30 4.23
N PHE A 6 7.52 33.09 4.67
CA PHE A 6 6.25 32.79 5.34
C PHE A 6 6.38 32.93 6.85
N LYS A 7 5.25 33.06 7.57
CA LYS A 7 5.27 33.29 9.02
C LYS A 7 6.00 32.18 9.77
N GLU A 8 5.91 30.95 9.30
CA GLU A 8 6.62 29.80 9.88
C GLU A 8 8.15 29.93 9.83
N SER A 9 8.72 30.79 8.97
CA SER A 9 10.17 31.03 8.97
C SER A 9 10.64 31.89 10.13
N ASN A 10 9.74 32.69 10.71
CA ASN A 10 10.02 33.60 11.82
C ASN A 10 9.63 33.00 13.17
N GLU A 11 8.87 31.90 13.16
CA GLU A 11 8.50 31.15 14.34
C GLU A 11 9.42 29.92 14.46
N SER A 12 10.10 29.72 15.59
CA SER A 12 10.90 28.51 15.86
C SER A 12 10.03 27.27 16.14
N LYS A 13 8.84 27.19 15.53
CA LYS A 13 7.83 26.15 15.76
C LYS A 13 7.17 25.78 14.44
N VAL A 14 7.01 24.48 14.22
CA VAL A 14 6.31 23.91 13.07
C VAL A 14 5.21 23.00 13.60
N LEU A 15 3.99 23.17 13.09
CA LEU A 15 2.85 22.32 13.42
C LEU A 15 2.69 21.24 12.35
N ILE A 16 2.55 19.98 12.78
CA ILE A 16 2.30 18.81 11.93
C ILE A 16 1.04 18.11 12.45
N PRO A 17 -0.16 18.51 12.00
CA PRO A 17 -1.42 17.99 12.54
C PRO A 17 -1.87 16.68 11.90
N ASP A 18 -1.32 16.32 10.74
CA ASP A 18 -1.86 15.25 9.89
C ASP A 18 -1.31 13.86 10.22
N PHE A 19 -0.37 13.77 11.16
CA PHE A 19 0.31 12.53 11.50
C PHE A 19 0.42 12.35 13.01
N ASP A 20 0.35 11.09 13.43
CA ASP A 20 0.54 10.71 14.82
C ASP A 20 1.97 10.96 15.27
N LEU A 21 2.14 11.25 16.56
CA LEU A 21 3.44 11.53 17.17
C LEU A 21 4.46 10.42 16.88
N GLU A 22 4.04 9.16 16.93
CA GLU A 22 4.89 8.00 16.67
C GLU A 22 5.51 8.02 15.26
N VAL A 23 4.71 8.36 14.25
CA VAL A 23 5.17 8.46 12.84
C VAL A 23 6.19 9.58 12.69
N ILE A 24 5.92 10.72 13.34
CA ILE A 24 6.81 11.89 13.32
C ILE A 24 8.13 11.55 14.02
N GLU A 25 8.10 10.89 15.17
CA GLU A 25 9.31 10.48 15.90
C GLU A 25 10.19 9.55 15.07
N ILE A 26 9.59 8.56 14.40
CA ILE A 26 10.33 7.64 13.52
C ILE A 26 10.96 8.40 12.34
N ALA A 27 10.19 9.29 11.69
CA ALA A 27 10.71 10.08 10.57
C ALA A 27 11.85 11.01 10.99
N ILE A 28 11.74 11.65 12.17
CA ILE A 28 12.81 12.49 12.73
C ILE A 28 14.04 11.64 13.03
N LYS A 29 13.90 10.48 13.69
CA LYS A 29 15.02 9.56 13.95
C LYS A 29 15.77 9.25 12.66
N PHE A 30 15.03 8.91 11.59
CA PHE A 30 15.61 8.66 10.27
C PHE A 30 16.39 9.87 9.73
N CYS A 31 15.83 11.08 9.79
CA CYS A 31 16.51 12.30 9.35
C CYS A 31 17.81 12.60 10.11
N TYR A 32 17.90 12.17 11.37
CA TYR A 32 19.12 12.27 12.19
C TYR A 32 20.08 11.09 11.97
N GLY A 33 19.82 10.21 11.01
CA GLY A 33 20.67 9.06 10.68
C GLY A 33 20.52 7.88 11.63
N ILE A 34 19.48 7.87 12.48
CA ILE A 34 19.18 6.75 13.36
C ILE A 34 18.41 5.71 12.54
N SER A 35 18.93 4.48 12.52
CA SER A 35 18.28 3.36 11.83
C SER A 35 16.93 3.05 12.47
N ILE A 36 15.92 2.83 11.63
CA ILE A 36 14.59 2.45 12.10
C ILE A 36 14.58 0.94 12.38
N THR A 37 14.06 0.55 13.53
CA THR A 37 14.00 -0.86 13.93
C THR A 37 12.74 -1.55 13.40
N ASN A 38 12.79 -2.87 13.25
CA ASN A 38 11.62 -3.66 12.85
C ASN A 38 10.50 -3.64 13.90
N ASP A 39 10.82 -3.36 15.16
CA ASP A 39 9.82 -3.28 16.23
C ASP A 39 9.00 -1.98 16.13
N GLU A 40 9.61 -0.90 15.63
CA GLU A 40 8.95 0.38 15.33
C GLU A 40 8.14 0.33 14.03
N LEU A 41 8.58 -0.51 13.08
CA LEU A 41 7.92 -0.70 11.79
C LEU A 41 7.01 -1.92 11.80
N ASN A 42 5.71 -1.65 11.91
CA ASN A 42 4.66 -2.55 11.47
C ASN A 42 4.04 -2.03 10.14
N VAL A 43 3.18 -2.83 9.50
CA VAL A 43 2.57 -2.45 8.20
C VAL A 43 1.77 -1.14 8.28
N LEU A 44 1.03 -0.91 9.38
CA LEU A 44 0.22 0.30 9.55
C LEU A 44 1.11 1.55 9.69
N ASN A 45 2.15 1.49 10.52
CA ASN A 45 3.13 2.55 10.67
C ASN A 45 3.90 2.77 9.38
N GLY A 46 4.26 1.70 8.66
CA GLY A 46 4.88 1.78 7.34
C GLY A 46 4.01 2.52 6.32
N ILE A 47 2.71 2.24 6.27
CA ILE A 47 1.77 2.95 5.40
C ILE A 47 1.71 4.44 5.73
N LYS A 48 1.62 4.80 7.02
CA LYS A 48 1.60 6.20 7.46
C LYS A 48 2.94 6.90 7.17
N LEU A 49 4.07 6.22 7.40
CA LEU A 49 5.40 6.73 7.08
C LEU A 49 5.59 6.94 5.58
N LEU A 50 5.03 6.08 4.73
CA LEU A 50 5.06 6.25 3.29
C LEU A 50 4.36 7.56 2.90
N GLN A 51 3.15 7.79 3.42
CA GLN A 51 2.40 9.04 3.20
C GLN A 51 3.13 10.26 3.77
N PHE A 52 3.75 10.14 4.94
CA PHE A 52 4.56 11.20 5.54
C PHE A 52 5.74 11.56 4.65
N SER A 53 6.50 10.55 4.21
CA SER A 53 7.69 10.73 3.39
C SER A 53 7.37 11.36 2.03
N ASP A 54 6.21 11.04 1.45
CA ASP A 54 5.73 11.67 0.22
C ASP A 54 5.32 13.13 0.45
N LYS A 55 4.56 13.41 1.53
CA LYS A 55 4.10 14.77 1.84
C LYS A 55 5.25 15.74 2.13
N TYR A 56 6.28 15.28 2.82
CA TYR A 56 7.44 16.08 3.24
C TYR A 56 8.65 15.92 2.32
N ASP A 57 8.50 15.20 1.20
CA ASP A 57 9.52 15.01 0.17
C ASP A 57 10.84 14.43 0.71
N ILE A 58 10.74 13.39 1.54
CA ILE A 58 11.88 12.68 2.14
C ILE A 58 12.12 11.40 1.32
N CYS A 59 12.73 11.54 0.14
CA CYS A 59 12.88 10.45 -0.84
C CYS A 59 13.55 9.18 -0.28
N ASP A 60 14.66 9.32 0.46
CA ASP A 60 15.38 8.16 1.00
C ASP A 60 14.53 7.36 2.01
N LEU A 61 13.69 8.07 2.78
CA LEU A 61 12.74 7.43 3.69
C LEU A 61 11.66 6.71 2.87
N LYS A 62 11.10 7.38 1.86
CA LYS A 62 10.08 6.81 0.98
C LYS A 62 10.55 5.50 0.36
N ASP A 63 11.72 5.50 -0.28
CA ASP A 63 12.31 4.32 -0.90
C ASP A 63 12.52 3.17 0.10
N SER A 64 13.02 3.50 1.30
CA SER A 64 13.24 2.52 2.37
C SER A 64 11.93 1.86 2.83
N ILE A 65 10.87 2.66 2.97
CA ILE A 65 9.56 2.20 3.40
C ILE A 65 8.86 1.40 2.29
N GLU A 66 9.00 1.79 1.02
CA GLU A 66 8.49 1.01 -0.12
C GLU A 66 9.07 -0.41 -0.13
N ILE A 67 10.39 -0.53 0.02
CA ILE A 67 11.08 -1.83 0.08
C ILE A 67 10.56 -2.65 1.25
N TYR A 68 10.45 -2.04 2.44
CA TYR A 68 9.93 -2.72 3.62
C TYR A 68 8.51 -3.24 3.40
N LEU A 69 7.59 -2.38 2.95
CA LEU A 69 6.18 -2.74 2.77
C LEU A 69 6.03 -3.87 1.74
N PHE A 70 6.78 -3.79 0.64
CA PHE A 70 6.78 -4.87 -0.34
C PHE A 70 7.29 -6.19 0.25
N ASN A 71 8.29 -6.17 1.13
CA ASN A 71 8.80 -7.38 1.77
C ASN A 71 7.83 -7.98 2.80
N GLN A 72 7.00 -7.15 3.43
CA GLN A 72 5.97 -7.59 4.39
C GLN A 72 4.60 -7.91 3.75
N LYS A 73 4.52 -7.85 2.42
CA LYS A 73 3.27 -8.12 1.71
C LYS A 73 2.77 -9.54 1.96
N SER A 74 1.46 -9.66 2.08
CA SER A 74 0.71 -10.91 2.22
C SER A 74 -0.64 -10.76 1.54
N LEU A 75 -1.35 -11.87 1.31
CA LEU A 75 -2.70 -11.83 0.77
C LEU A 75 -3.68 -11.03 1.64
N MET A 76 -3.40 -10.89 2.94
CA MET A 76 -4.26 -10.18 3.89
C MET A 76 -4.08 -8.66 3.84
N ASN A 77 -2.87 -8.18 3.52
CA ASN A 77 -2.52 -6.75 3.62
C ASN A 77 -2.21 -6.09 2.27
N ILE A 78 -2.13 -6.85 1.17
CA ILE A 78 -1.70 -6.32 -0.13
C ILE A 78 -2.59 -5.19 -0.64
N CYS A 79 -3.91 -5.25 -0.40
CA CYS A 79 -4.84 -4.20 -0.82
C CYS A 79 -4.57 -2.88 -0.10
N GLU A 80 -4.25 -2.93 1.21
CA GLU A 80 -3.91 -1.74 1.99
C GLU A 80 -2.60 -1.11 1.48
N ILE A 81 -1.62 -1.94 1.14
CA ILE A 81 -0.34 -1.49 0.58
C ILE A 81 -0.55 -0.86 -0.81
N VAL A 82 -1.40 -1.44 -1.65
CA VAL A 82 -1.76 -0.86 -2.96
C VAL A 82 -2.44 0.50 -2.78
N ASN A 83 -3.43 0.60 -1.90
CA ASN A 83 -4.08 1.88 -1.63
C ASN A 83 -3.10 2.93 -1.12
N ALA A 84 -2.21 2.55 -0.21
CA ALA A 84 -1.14 3.43 0.28
C ALA A 84 -0.21 3.90 -0.85
N SER A 85 0.16 3.00 -1.77
CA SER A 85 0.99 3.33 -2.93
C SER A 85 0.32 4.32 -3.89
N ILE A 86 -1.00 4.24 -4.05
CA ILE A 86 -1.77 5.19 -4.87
C ILE A 86 -1.78 6.57 -4.20
N ILE A 87 -2.07 6.63 -2.90
CA ILE A 87 -2.15 7.90 -2.14
C ILE A 87 -0.80 8.62 -2.11
N SER A 88 0.29 7.87 -1.93
CA SER A 88 1.67 8.40 -1.85
C SER A 88 2.37 8.49 -3.21
N ASN A 89 1.64 8.37 -4.32
CA ASN A 89 2.18 8.39 -5.68
C ASN A 89 3.43 7.49 -5.88
N SER A 90 3.43 6.33 -5.24
CA SER A 90 4.50 5.34 -5.31
C SER A 90 4.25 4.37 -6.46
N ILE A 91 4.70 4.75 -7.66
CA ILE A 91 4.46 3.98 -8.89
C ILE A 91 5.15 2.61 -8.82
N LYS A 92 6.39 2.57 -8.34
CA LYS A 92 7.21 1.36 -8.29
C LYS A 92 6.61 0.32 -7.33
N LEU A 93 6.25 0.72 -6.11
CA LEU A 93 5.59 -0.18 -5.15
C LEU A 93 4.27 -0.70 -5.72
N ARG A 94 3.49 0.18 -6.36
CA ARG A 94 2.20 -0.18 -6.95
C ARG A 94 2.34 -1.27 -8.03
N GLU A 95 3.27 -1.08 -8.96
CA GLU A 95 3.55 -2.07 -10.02
C GLU A 95 3.96 -3.42 -9.41
N GLN A 96 4.89 -3.40 -8.46
CA GLN A 96 5.34 -4.62 -7.78
C GLN A 96 4.21 -5.34 -7.03
N CYS A 97 3.30 -4.59 -6.40
CA CYS A 97 2.11 -5.16 -5.75
C CYS A 97 1.16 -5.79 -6.77
N PHE A 98 0.93 -5.16 -7.92
CA PHE A 98 0.10 -5.74 -8.98
C PHE A 98 0.70 -7.02 -9.56
N ASP A 99 2.01 -7.05 -9.78
CA ASP A 99 2.71 -8.27 -10.24
C ASP A 99 2.53 -9.42 -9.25
N PHE A 100 2.65 -9.13 -7.96
CA PHE A 100 2.41 -10.13 -6.91
C PHE A 100 0.96 -10.65 -6.94
N ILE A 101 -0.03 -9.77 -7.08
CA ILE A 101 -1.45 -10.14 -7.19
C ILE A 101 -1.69 -11.04 -8.40
N LEU A 102 -1.16 -10.65 -9.57
CA LEU A 102 -1.30 -11.42 -10.81
C LEU A 102 -0.67 -12.81 -10.67
N ASP A 103 0.49 -12.92 -10.05
CA ASP A 103 1.16 -14.20 -9.82
C ASP A 103 0.40 -15.10 -8.83
N CYS A 104 -0.21 -14.52 -7.79
CA CYS A 104 -1.11 -15.25 -6.90
C CYS A 104 -2.35 -15.76 -7.65
N MET A 105 -2.95 -14.95 -8.53
CA MET A 105 -4.09 -15.37 -9.36
C MET A 105 -3.71 -16.50 -10.31
N LYS A 106 -2.59 -16.37 -11.04
CA LYS A 106 -2.07 -17.42 -11.93
C LYS A 106 -1.93 -18.75 -11.21
N LYS A 107 -1.25 -18.76 -10.04
CA LYS A 107 -1.08 -19.98 -9.23
C LYS A 107 -2.42 -20.63 -8.87
N ARG A 108 -3.44 -19.84 -8.54
CA ARG A 108 -4.77 -20.36 -8.21
C ARG A 108 -5.46 -21.01 -9.42
N ILE A 109 -5.38 -20.39 -10.60
CA ILE A 109 -5.97 -20.91 -11.85
C ILE A 109 -5.36 -22.25 -12.25
N PHE A 110 -4.03 -22.41 -12.12
CA PHE A 110 -3.38 -23.70 -12.43
C PHE A 110 -3.74 -24.82 -11.44
N HIS A 111 -4.24 -24.47 -10.24
CA HIS A 111 -4.74 -25.44 -9.27
C HIS A 111 -6.25 -25.71 -9.34
N THR A 112 -7.04 -24.79 -9.90
CA THR A 112 -8.48 -24.97 -10.17
C THR A 112 -8.76 -24.86 -11.66
N ASP A 113 -8.67 -26.02 -12.34
CA ASP A 113 -9.17 -26.37 -13.68
C ASP A 113 -8.99 -25.33 -14.83
N ALA A 114 -8.44 -25.80 -15.95
CA ALA A 114 -7.95 -25.02 -17.10
C ALA A 114 -9.03 -24.28 -17.93
N ARG A 115 -10.16 -23.91 -17.33
CA ARG A 115 -11.35 -23.34 -18.00
C ARG A 115 -11.60 -21.86 -17.71
N VAL A 116 -10.83 -21.23 -16.83
CA VAL A 116 -11.00 -19.78 -16.54
C VAL A 116 -10.23 -18.95 -17.56
N ASP A 117 -10.97 -18.30 -18.46
CA ASP A 117 -10.42 -17.41 -19.49
C ASP A 117 -9.63 -16.24 -18.85
N PRO A 118 -8.32 -16.10 -19.15
CA PRO A 118 -7.48 -15.03 -18.59
C PRO A 118 -8.03 -13.63 -18.81
N ARG A 119 -8.80 -13.41 -19.89
CA ARG A 119 -9.40 -12.10 -20.21
C ARG A 119 -10.51 -11.71 -19.24
N LYS A 120 -11.20 -12.68 -18.64
CA LYS A 120 -12.24 -12.43 -17.62
C LYS A 120 -11.64 -12.06 -16.26
N LEU A 121 -10.39 -12.46 -16.00
CA LEU A 121 -9.67 -12.15 -14.77
C LEU A 121 -9.03 -10.76 -14.78
N ILE A 122 -8.52 -10.33 -15.93
CA ILE A 122 -8.07 -8.95 -16.12
C ILE A 122 -9.24 -7.99 -15.87
N SER A 123 -10.42 -8.31 -16.40
CA SER A 123 -11.65 -7.56 -16.09
C SER A 123 -12.02 -7.60 -14.60
N ALA A 124 -11.83 -8.71 -13.89
CA ALA A 124 -12.10 -8.77 -12.45
C ALA A 124 -11.08 -7.98 -11.60
N ALA A 125 -9.81 -7.96 -12.03
CA ALA A 125 -8.77 -7.11 -11.45
C ALA A 125 -9.03 -5.62 -11.75
N ASP A 126 -9.51 -5.30 -12.96
CA ASP A 126 -10.00 -3.97 -13.33
C ASP A 126 -11.22 -3.56 -12.47
N PHE A 127 -12.14 -4.50 -12.19
CA PHE A 127 -13.27 -4.27 -11.27
C PHE A 127 -12.82 -4.06 -9.82
N ALA A 128 -11.79 -4.77 -9.36
CA ALA A 128 -11.20 -4.58 -8.02
C ALA A 128 -10.40 -3.27 -7.90
N LEU A 129 -9.86 -2.76 -9.01
CA LEU A 129 -9.22 -1.44 -9.11
C LEU A 129 -10.24 -0.29 -9.08
N ILE A 130 -11.47 -0.53 -9.56
CA ILE A 130 -12.55 0.47 -9.63
C ILE A 130 -13.34 0.56 -8.32
N ILE A 131 -13.53 -0.55 -7.61
CA ILE A 131 -14.35 -0.59 -6.41
C ILE A 131 -13.45 -0.56 -5.18
N GLY A 132 -13.12 0.64 -4.72
CA GLY A 132 -12.51 0.89 -3.40
C GLY A 132 -13.41 0.50 -2.21
N ASP A 133 -14.31 -0.47 -2.39
CA ASP A 133 -15.20 -1.03 -1.36
C ASP A 133 -15.00 -2.53 -1.25
N SER A 134 -14.43 -2.94 -0.10
CA SER A 134 -14.16 -4.31 0.31
C SER A 134 -15.38 -5.26 0.27
N ASP A 135 -16.60 -4.72 0.24
CA ASP A 135 -17.83 -5.51 0.24
C ASP A 135 -18.17 -6.10 -1.15
N GLN A 136 -17.78 -5.46 -2.25
CA GLN A 136 -18.03 -5.99 -3.59
C GLN A 136 -17.00 -7.03 -4.02
N LEU A 137 -15.79 -6.98 -3.47
CA LEU A 137 -14.79 -8.06 -3.60
C LEU A 137 -15.33 -9.36 -2.97
N ASN A 138 -15.89 -9.26 -1.76
CA ASN A 138 -16.54 -10.38 -1.09
C ASN A 138 -17.76 -10.87 -1.87
N HIS A 139 -18.55 -9.98 -2.47
CA HIS A 139 -19.71 -10.37 -3.28
C HIS A 139 -19.31 -11.06 -4.59
N GLY A 140 -18.24 -10.60 -5.25
CA GLY A 140 -17.67 -11.21 -6.46
C GLY A 140 -17.05 -12.59 -6.20
N ILE A 141 -16.36 -12.74 -5.07
CA ILE A 141 -15.86 -14.04 -4.59
C ILE A 141 -17.04 -14.99 -4.28
N LYS A 142 -18.09 -14.50 -3.62
CA LYS A 142 -19.31 -15.29 -3.31
C LYS A 142 -20.07 -15.73 -4.56
N HIS A 143 -20.18 -14.87 -5.58
CA HIS A 143 -20.80 -15.23 -6.86
C HIS A 143 -19.99 -16.29 -7.62
N MET A 144 -18.65 -16.29 -7.48
CA MET A 144 -17.79 -17.34 -8.04
C MET A 144 -17.89 -18.66 -7.26
N GLU A 145 -18.04 -18.63 -5.93
CA GLU A 145 -18.27 -19.84 -5.10
C GLU A 145 -19.67 -20.46 -5.32
N LEU A 146 -20.69 -19.64 -5.59
CA LEU A 146 -22.04 -20.14 -5.86
C LEU A 146 -22.14 -20.86 -7.21
N ASN A 147 -21.42 -20.39 -8.23
CA ASN A 147 -21.42 -21.04 -9.55
C ASN A 147 -20.64 -22.36 -9.59
N THR A 148 -19.70 -22.58 -8.65
CA THR A 148 -18.99 -23.86 -8.52
C THR A 148 -19.78 -24.92 -7.74
N ARG A 149 -20.76 -24.53 -6.91
CA ARG A 149 -21.68 -25.44 -6.20
C ARG A 149 -22.91 -25.86 -7.01
N LEU A 150 -23.25 -25.14 -8.08
CA LEU A 150 -24.36 -25.46 -8.98
C LEU A 150 -23.98 -26.43 -10.12
N THR A 151 -22.72 -26.85 -10.19
CA THR A 151 -22.18 -27.77 -11.21
C THR A 151 -21.63 -29.09 -10.65
N THR A 152 -22.06 -29.47 -9.45
CA THR A 152 -21.94 -30.85 -8.93
C THR A 152 -23.29 -31.53 -9.01
#